data_AF-A0A954L9K3-F1
#
_entry.id   AF-A0A954L9K3-F1
#
_cell.length_a   1.000
_cell.length_b   1.000
_cell.length_c   1.000
_cell.angle_alpha   90.00
_cell.angle_beta   90.00
_cell.angle_gamma   90.00
#
_symmetry.space_group_name_H-M   'P 1'
#
loop_
_entity.id
_entity.type
_entity.pdbx_description
1 polymer ?
#
loop_
_entity_poly.entity_id
_entity_poly.type
_entity_poly.pdbx_seq_one_letter_code
_entity_poly.pdbx_strand_id
1 'polypeptide(L)' 'MKSPPQVRIQVWGNYACFTRPEMKVERVSYDVMTPSAARGILEAIYWKP' A
#
# COMPACT_ATOMS: atom_id res chain seq x y z
N MET A 1 20.11 -15.52 17.97
CA MET A 1 19.72 -14.29 17.25
C MET A 1 18.38 -14.57 16.56
N LYS A 2 17.25 -14.17 17.14
CA LYS A 2 15.92 -14.46 16.57
C LYS A 2 15.61 -13.42 15.48
N SER A 3 15.16 -13.87 14.31
CA SER A 3 14.67 -12.99 13.25
C SER A 3 13.48 -12.16 13.77
N PRO A 4 13.33 -10.89 13.34
CA PRO A 4 12.15 -10.11 13.70
C PRO A 4 10.87 -10.83 13.24
N PRO A 5 9.74 -10.66 13.95
CA PRO A 5 8.48 -11.26 13.54
C PRO A 5 8.10 -10.75 12.15
N GLN A 6 7.97 -11.66 11.19
CA GLN A 6 7.52 -11.35 9.83
C GLN A 6 6.00 -11.40 9.79
N VAL A 7 5.39 -10.30 9.36
CA VAL A 7 3.95 -10.22 9.10
C VAL A 7 3.72 -10.31 7.59
N ARG A 8 2.74 -11.11 7.18
CA ARG A 8 2.30 -11.24 5.78
C ARG A 8 0.79 -11.07 5.73
N ILE A 9 0.29 -10.23 4.83
CA ILE A 9 -1.13 -9.94 4.69
C ILE A 9 -1.50 -10.02 3.22
N GLN A 10 -2.63 -10.68 2.94
CA GLN A 10 -3.21 -10.70 1.61
C GLN A 10 -4.23 -9.56 1.50
N VAL A 11 -4.11 -8.74 0.46
CA VAL A 11 -5.02 -7.61 0.19
C VAL A 11 -5.56 -7.76 -1.22
N TRP A 12 -6.87 -7.60 -1.37
CA TRP A 12 -7.56 -7.68 -2.66
C TRP A 12 -8.78 -6.75 -2.69
N GLY A 13 -9.23 -6.43 -3.90
CA GLY A 13 -10.42 -5.64 -4.16
C GLY A 13 -10.71 -5.61 -5.65
N ASN A 14 -11.94 -5.27 -6.02
CA ASN A 14 -12.35 -5.21 -7.44
C ASN A 14 -11.66 -4.06 -8.19
N TYR A 15 -11.24 -3.01 -7.48
CA TYR A 15 -10.59 -1.83 -8.03
C TYR A 15 -9.47 -1.35 -7.10
N ALA A 16 -8.44 -0.76 -7.70
CA ALA A 16 -7.37 -0.05 -7.02
C ALA A 16 -6.94 1.15 -7.85
N CYS A 17 -6.53 2.25 -7.20
CA CYS A 17 -6.01 3.44 -7.86
C CYS A 17 -4.81 3.97 -7.07
N PHE A 18 -3.61 3.55 -7.47
CA PHE A 18 -2.35 4.05 -6.94
C PHE A 18 -1.89 5.24 -7.79
N THR A 19 -2.42 6.43 -7.51
CA THR A 19 -2.26 7.59 -8.38
C THR A 19 -0.80 7.94 -8.65
N ARG A 20 -0.45 8.04 -9.93
CA ARG A 20 0.84 8.53 -10.39
C ARG A 20 0.93 10.06 -10.23
N PRO A 21 1.91 10.61 -9.49
CA PRO A 21 1.97 12.05 -9.19
C PRO A 21 2.29 12.93 -10.41
N GLU A 22 2.89 12.37 -11.46
CA GLU A 22 3.25 13.08 -12.69
C GLU A 22 2.04 13.43 -13.56
N MET A 23 0.94 12.67 -13.45
CA MET A 23 -0.29 12.90 -14.20
C MET A 23 -1.28 13.69 -13.34
N LYS A 24 -1.48 14.97 -13.69
CA LYS A 24 -2.25 15.93 -12.88
C LYS A 24 -3.68 16.15 -13.34
N VAL A 25 -3.98 15.86 -14.61
CA VAL A 25 -5.30 16.09 -15.20
C VAL A 25 -6.20 14.89 -14.95
N GLU A 26 -5.75 13.70 -15.38
CA GLU A 26 -6.46 12.45 -15.19
C GLU A 26 -5.75 11.56 -14.17
N ARG A 27 -6.53 10.83 -13.36
CA ARG A 27 -5.97 9.87 -12.41
C ARG A 27 -5.63 8.59 -13.14
N VAL A 28 -4.35 8.27 -13.15
CA VAL A 28 -3.85 7.00 -13.68
C VAL A 28 -3.14 6.24 -12.57
N SER A 29 -3.47 4.97 -12.44
CA SER A 29 -2.87 4.10 -11.43
C SER A 29 -1.48 3.63 -11.86
N TYR A 30 -0.59 3.41 -10.90
CA TYR A 30 0.52 2.48 -11.08
C TYR A 30 0.00 1.07 -11.32
N ASP A 31 0.80 0.27 -12.02
CA ASP A 31 0.46 -1.10 -12.41
C ASP A 31 0.40 -2.05 -11.19
N VAL A 32 1.11 -1.67 -10.12
CA VAL A 32 1.17 -2.39 -8.84
C VAL A 32 1.03 -1.44 -7.65
N MET A 33 0.72 -2.01 -6.48
CA MET A 33 0.67 -1.29 -5.21
C MET A 33 2.01 -0.63 -4.88
N THR A 34 1.97 0.64 -4.46
CA THR A 34 3.16 1.37 -4.02
C THR A 34 3.53 0.99 -2.57
N PRO A 35 4.83 1.08 -2.18
CA PRO A 35 5.22 0.84 -0.79
C PRO A 35 4.53 1.76 0.22
N SER A 36 4.21 3.00 -0.17
CA SER A 36 3.46 3.93 0.68
C SER A 36 2.01 3.49 0.91
N ALA A 37 1.34 2.96 -0.12
CA ALA A 37 0.01 2.39 0.03
C ALA A 37 0.02 1.11 0.88
N ALA A 38 1.01 0.24 0.67
CA ALA A 38 1.19 -0.96 1.48
C ALA A 38 1.41 -0.62 2.96
N ARG A 39 2.26 0.38 3.27
CA ARG A 39 2.44 0.91 4.62
C ARG A 39 1.13 1.44 5.18
N GLY A 40 0.39 2.24 4.41
CA GLY A 40 -0.91 2.77 4.84
C GLY A 40 -1.92 1.68 5.21
N ILE A 41 -1.95 0.56 4.48
CA ILE A 41 -2.81 -0.58 4.81
C ILE A 41 -2.38 -1.23 6.13
N LEU A 42 -1.07 -1.42 6.35
CA LEU A 42 -0.56 -1.98 7.61
C LEU A 42 -0.89 -1.07 8.80
N GLU A 43 -0.72 0.24 8.63
CA GLU A 43 -1.01 1.24 9.67
C GLU A 43 -2.50 1.33 9.98
N ALA A 44 -3.36 1.12 8.98
CA ALA A 44 -4.81 1.07 9.18
C ALA A 44 -5.25 -0.16 10.01
N ILE A 45 -4.50 -1.26 9.97
CA ILE A 45 -4.75 -2.43 10.82
C ILE A 45 -4.29 -2.15 12.25
N TYR A 46 -3.06 -1.66 12.39
CA TYR A 46 -2.51 -1.27 13.68
C TYR A 46 -1.34 -0.29 13.51
N TRP A 47 -1.43 0.83 14.21
CA TRP A 47 -0.35 1.80 14.32
C TRP A 47 -0.36 2.46 15.69
N LYS A 48 0.83 2.81 16.19
CA LYS A 48 1.02 3.66 17.37
C LYS A 48 2.07 4.74 17.07
N PRO A 49 1.89 5.96 17.59
CA PRO A 49 2.88 7.03 17.47
C PRO A 49 4.18 6.71 18.20
#